data_AF-J2ZIY0-F1
#
_entry.id   AF-J2ZIY0-F1
#
_cell.length_a   1.000
_cell.length_b   1.000
_cell.length_c   1.000
_cell.angle_alpha   90.00
_cell.angle_beta   90.00
_cell.angle_gamma   90.00
#
_symmetry.space_group_name_H-M   'P 1'
#
loop_
_entity.id
_entity.type
_entity.pdbx_description
1 polymer ?
#
loop_
_entity_poly.entity_id
_entity_poly.type
_entity_poly.pdbx_seq_one_letter_code
_entity_poly.pdbx_strand_id
1 'polypeptide(L)'
;MRVYIPALLSDLSVPLPPVRGGVLCVPDVAMSGEDVEVLEDDAITEAALSSLELARESVGAAPARLVLAVDTPTSTTLTPGDQIEPHIFAAPAFEYTWSDVAAILADLPDAAPAVSAVLEASTQEEADEAVAALWESSLAWFDRSERPAVLAMHRG
;
A
#
# COMPACT_ATOMS: atom_id res chain seq x y z
N MET A 1 -10.57 -12.30 -3.64
CA MET A 1 -10.45 -11.21 -2.66
C MET A 1 -9.23 -10.39 -3.04
N ARG A 2 -9.21 -9.10 -2.76
CA ARG A 2 -8.04 -8.27 -2.98
C ARG A 2 -7.38 -7.95 -1.65
N VAL A 3 -6.06 -8.00 -1.63
CA VAL A 3 -5.24 -7.61 -0.47
C VAL A 3 -4.30 -6.50 -0.92
N TYR A 4 -4.20 -5.45 -0.11
CA TYR A 4 -3.34 -4.30 -0.30
C TYR A 4 -2.07 -4.49 0.51
N ILE A 5 -0.96 -4.78 -0.17
CA ILE A 5 0.31 -5.13 0.46
C ILE A 5 1.21 -3.88 0.51
N PRO A 6 1.63 -3.41 1.71
CA PRO A 6 2.63 -2.37 1.82
C PRO A 6 3.97 -2.84 1.24
N ALA A 7 4.58 -2.00 0.41
CA ALA A 7 5.81 -2.31 -0.29
C ALA A 7 6.79 -1.12 -0.28
N LEU A 8 8.02 -1.39 -0.71
CA LEU A 8 9.05 -0.38 -0.96
C LEU A 8 9.32 -0.31 -2.46
N LEU A 9 9.79 0.84 -2.95
CA LEU A 9 10.21 0.98 -4.35
C LEU A 9 11.24 -0.09 -4.76
N SER A 10 12.15 -0.47 -3.86
CA SER A 10 13.12 -1.55 -4.11
C SER A 10 12.47 -2.90 -4.42
N ASP A 11 11.28 -3.19 -3.87
CA ASP A 11 10.53 -4.42 -4.12
C ASP A 11 10.08 -4.52 -5.59
N LEU A 12 9.91 -3.41 -6.30
CA LEU A 12 9.50 -3.45 -7.71
C LEU A 12 10.59 -4.04 -8.62
N SER A 13 11.84 -4.07 -8.16
CA SER A 13 13.00 -4.53 -8.93
C SER A 13 13.29 -6.02 -8.82
N VAL A 14 12.67 -6.71 -7.85
CA VAL A 14 12.97 -8.11 -7.57
C VAL A 14 12.13 -9.08 -8.44
N PRO A 15 12.66 -10.28 -8.73
CA PRO A 15 11.96 -11.26 -9.58
C PRO A 15 10.70 -11.83 -8.92
N LEU A 16 10.68 -11.94 -7.58
CA LEU A 16 9.52 -12.40 -6.80
C LEU A 16 9.03 -11.24 -5.93
N PRO A 17 7.71 -10.98 -5.87
CA PRO A 17 7.18 -9.91 -5.03
C PRO A 17 7.35 -10.23 -3.53
N PRO A 18 7.26 -9.21 -2.65
CA PRO A 18 7.49 -9.40 -1.22
C PRO A 18 6.36 -10.20 -0.55
N VAL A 19 6.72 -11.17 0.28
CA VAL A 19 5.76 -11.94 1.11
C VAL A 19 5.61 -11.24 2.45
N ARG A 20 4.55 -10.43 2.61
CA ARG A 20 4.24 -9.67 3.83
C ARG A 20 2.74 -9.67 4.08
N GLY A 21 2.36 -9.37 5.32
CA GLY A 21 0.97 -9.07 5.64
C GLY A 21 0.52 -7.79 4.93
N GLY A 22 -0.78 -7.58 4.88
CA GLY A 22 -1.37 -6.39 4.25
C GLY A 22 -2.73 -6.08 4.84
N VAL A 23 -3.56 -5.41 4.05
CA VAL A 23 -4.90 -4.99 4.45
C VAL A 23 -5.93 -5.49 3.45
N LEU A 24 -7.09 -5.91 3.92
CA LEU A 24 -8.21 -6.31 3.06
C LEU A 24 -9.52 -5.76 3.61
N CYS A 25 -10.47 -5.50 2.72
CA CYS A 25 -11.85 -5.22 3.11
C CYS A 25 -12.69 -6.51 3.08
N VAL A 26 -13.62 -6.65 4.03
CA VAL A 26 -14.63 -7.71 4.08
C VAL A 26 -16.01 -7.07 3.96
N PRO A 27 -16.53 -6.88 2.73
CA PRO A 27 -17.81 -6.24 2.52
C PRO A 27 -18.97 -7.16 2.93
N ASP A 28 -20.05 -6.56 3.42
CA ASP A 28 -21.30 -7.28 3.65
C ASP A 28 -22.00 -7.59 2.34
N VAL A 29 -22.71 -8.73 2.29
CA VAL A 29 -23.45 -9.19 1.09
C VAL A 29 -24.53 -8.23 0.60
N ALA A 30 -24.95 -7.27 1.44
CA ALA A 30 -25.96 -6.28 1.11
C ALA A 30 -25.38 -4.95 0.60
N MET A 31 -24.06 -4.76 0.66
CA MET A 31 -23.39 -3.53 0.21
C MET A 31 -23.46 -3.39 -1.30
N SER A 32 -23.60 -2.15 -1.77
CA SER A 32 -23.53 -1.84 -3.20
C SER A 32 -22.08 -1.89 -3.70
N GLY A 33 -21.88 -1.91 -5.02
CA GLY A 33 -20.53 -1.84 -5.59
C GLY A 33 -19.79 -0.56 -5.21
N GLU A 34 -20.50 0.57 -5.13
CA GLU A 34 -19.93 1.87 -4.70
C GLU A 34 -19.48 1.81 -3.23
N ASP A 35 -20.27 1.19 -2.34
CA ASP A 35 -19.88 1.04 -0.94
C ASP A 35 -18.63 0.13 -0.80
N VAL A 36 -18.49 -0.86 -1.68
CA VAL A 36 -17.30 -1.73 -1.72
C VAL A 36 -16.08 -0.96 -2.22
N GLU A 37 -16.24 -0.09 -3.22
CA GLU A 37 -15.15 0.78 -3.72
C GLU A 37 -14.64 1.72 -2.62
N VAL A 38 -15.53 2.26 -1.79
CA VAL A 38 -15.14 3.06 -0.61
C VAL A 38 -14.30 2.22 0.37
N LEU A 39 -14.73 0.99 0.69
CA LEU A 39 -13.95 0.11 1.55
C LEU A 39 -12.59 -0.28 0.95
N GLU A 40 -12.51 -0.39 -0.38
CA GLU A 40 -11.24 -0.62 -1.07
C GLU A 40 -10.30 0.58 -0.92
N ASP A 41 -10.81 1.81 -1.00
CA ASP A 41 -10.04 3.04 -0.77
C ASP A 41 -9.56 3.17 0.69
N ASP A 42 -10.41 2.83 1.65
CA ASP A 42 -10.04 2.78 3.07
C ASP A 42 -8.91 1.74 3.31
N ALA A 43 -9.03 0.55 2.71
CA ALA A 43 -8.00 -0.48 2.82
C ALA A 43 -6.67 -0.07 2.13
N ILE A 44 -6.73 0.68 1.03
CA ILE A 44 -5.56 1.27 0.37
C ILE A 44 -4.90 2.28 1.32
N THR A 45 -5.69 3.12 1.97
CA THR A 45 -5.21 4.14 2.92
C THR A 45 -4.45 3.51 4.09
N GLU A 46 -5.01 2.46 4.70
CA GLU A 46 -4.35 1.71 5.78
C GLU A 46 -3.06 1.00 5.32
N ALA A 47 -3.06 0.43 4.11
CA ALA A 47 -1.85 -0.15 3.54
C ALA A 47 -0.79 0.91 3.22
N ALA A 48 -1.21 2.12 2.81
CA ALA A 48 -0.31 3.23 2.53
C ALA A 48 0.35 3.76 3.81
N LEU A 49 -0.40 3.85 4.92
CA LEU A 49 0.15 4.13 6.26
C LEU A 49 1.18 3.07 6.66
N SER A 50 0.82 1.79 6.52
CA SER A 50 1.74 0.67 6.80
C SER A 50 3.01 0.72 5.95
N SER A 51 2.95 1.24 4.72
CA SER A 51 4.13 1.40 3.86
C SER A 51 5.12 2.46 4.39
N LEU A 52 4.62 3.49 5.09
CA LEU A 52 5.46 4.50 5.74
C LEU A 52 6.20 3.93 6.94
N GLU A 53 5.53 3.10 7.74
CA GLU A 53 6.17 2.37 8.84
C GLU A 53 7.28 1.46 8.31
N LEU A 54 6.97 0.70 7.25
CA LEU A 54 7.94 -0.16 6.57
C LEU A 54 9.15 0.64 6.04
N ALA A 55 8.91 1.81 5.46
CA ALA A 55 9.98 2.69 4.95
C ALA A 55 10.86 3.24 6.09
N ARG A 56 10.25 3.64 7.22
CA ARG A 56 10.98 4.15 8.39
C ARG A 56 11.92 3.09 8.99
N GLU A 57 11.52 1.82 8.94
CA GLU A 57 12.33 0.69 9.43
C GLU A 57 13.40 0.24 8.42
N SER A 58 13.32 0.71 7.18
CA SER A 58 14.16 0.27 6.07
C SER A 58 15.24 1.28 5.74
N VAL A 59 16.49 0.96 6.09
CA VAL A 59 17.65 1.82 5.83
C VAL A 59 17.78 2.11 4.32
N GLY A 60 17.73 3.40 3.97
CA GLY A 60 17.88 3.85 2.58
C GLY A 60 16.64 3.67 1.71
N ALA A 61 15.46 3.46 2.32
CA ALA A 61 14.20 3.52 1.58
C ALA A 61 14.03 4.90 0.92
N ALA A 62 13.60 4.89 -0.34
CA ALA A 62 13.23 6.11 -1.03
C ALA A 62 11.91 6.66 -0.45
N PRO A 63 11.73 7.99 -0.36
CA PRO A 63 10.55 8.61 0.25
C PRO A 63 9.34 8.55 -0.70
N ALA A 64 8.67 7.41 -0.72
CA ALA A 64 7.41 7.21 -1.44
C ALA A 64 6.57 6.13 -0.74
N ARG A 65 5.25 6.35 -0.66
CA ARG A 65 4.29 5.28 -0.35
C ARG A 65 4.17 4.36 -1.56
N LEU A 66 4.07 3.07 -1.29
CA LEU A 66 3.86 2.06 -2.32
C LEU A 66 2.99 0.94 -1.78
N VAL A 67 1.90 0.66 -2.50
CA VAL A 67 0.95 -0.40 -2.19
C VAL A 67 0.76 -1.28 -3.42
N LEU A 68 0.80 -2.59 -3.23
CA LEU A 68 0.46 -3.56 -4.27
C LEU A 68 -0.97 -4.03 -4.05
N ALA A 69 -1.86 -3.79 -5.01
CA ALA A 69 -3.18 -4.39 -5.03
C ALA A 69 -3.07 -5.82 -5.60
N VAL A 70 -3.25 -6.83 -4.75
CA VAL A 70 -3.03 -8.23 -5.09
C VAL A 70 -4.35 -9.00 -5.06
N ASP A 71 -4.75 -9.55 -6.20
CA ASP A 71 -5.86 -10.49 -6.26
C ASP A 71 -5.39 -11.85 -5.74
N THR A 72 -5.98 -12.31 -4.63
CA THR A 72 -5.64 -13.61 -4.03
C THR A 72 -5.83 -14.75 -5.04
N PRO A 73 -4.82 -15.62 -5.28
CA PRO A 73 -4.99 -16.77 -6.15
C PRO A 73 -6.17 -17.64 -5.71
N THR A 74 -6.87 -18.27 -6.66
CA THR A 74 -8.06 -19.09 -6.34
C THR A 74 -7.75 -20.26 -5.38
N SER A 75 -6.50 -20.73 -5.35
CA SER A 75 -6.03 -21.77 -4.42
C SER A 75 -5.75 -21.27 -3.00
N THR A 76 -5.77 -19.95 -2.79
CA THR A 76 -5.39 -19.32 -1.53
C THR A 76 -6.63 -18.81 -0.82
N THR A 77 -6.97 -19.44 0.31
CA THR A 77 -7.99 -18.92 1.22
C THR A 77 -7.30 -18.22 2.36
N LEU A 78 -7.48 -16.90 2.46
CA LEU A 78 -6.97 -16.12 3.58
C LEU A 78 -8.10 -15.94 4.60
N THR A 79 -7.78 -16.18 5.86
CA THR A 79 -8.65 -15.79 6.98
C THR A 79 -8.26 -14.38 7.40
N PRO A 80 -9.20 -13.41 7.39
CA PRO A 80 -8.93 -12.07 7.94
C PRO A 80 -8.41 -12.17 9.37
N GLY A 81 -7.42 -11.34 9.69
CA GLY A 81 -6.85 -11.20 11.02
C GLY A 81 -7.64 -10.21 11.87
N ASP A 82 -6.92 -9.44 12.67
CA ASP A 82 -7.52 -8.42 13.53
C ASP A 82 -8.21 -7.33 12.71
N GLN A 83 -9.33 -6.84 13.25
CA GLN A 83 -10.05 -5.72 12.67
C GLN A 83 -9.32 -4.41 12.98
N ILE A 84 -9.03 -3.64 11.93
CA ILE A 84 -8.38 -2.33 12.02
C ILE A 84 -9.46 -1.25 12.12
N GLU A 85 -10.42 -1.29 11.19
CA GLU A 85 -11.58 -0.41 11.11
C GLU A 85 -12.85 -1.21 10.74
N PRO A 86 -14.07 -0.63 10.80
CA PRO A 86 -15.28 -1.30 10.31
C PRO A 86 -15.07 -1.89 8.90
N HIS A 87 -15.22 -3.21 8.77
CA HIS A 87 -15.00 -3.95 7.52
C HIS A 87 -13.55 -3.99 6.98
N ILE A 88 -12.58 -3.37 7.64
CA ILE A 88 -11.17 -3.38 7.25
C ILE A 88 -10.36 -4.24 8.22
N PHE A 89 -9.60 -5.20 7.68
CA PHE A 89 -8.90 -6.21 8.47
C PHE A 89 -7.46 -6.36 8.03
N ALA A 90 -6.60 -6.71 8.99
CA ALA A 90 -5.26 -7.19 8.70
C ALA A 90 -5.34 -8.50 7.89
N ALA A 91 -4.49 -8.63 6.89
CA ALA A 91 -4.31 -9.82 6.09
C ALA A 91 -3.02 -10.54 6.48
N PRO A 92 -3.04 -11.86 6.70
CA PRO A 92 -1.80 -12.61 6.93
C PRO A 92 -0.91 -12.59 5.67
N ALA A 93 0.40 -12.77 5.87
CA ALA A 93 1.32 -12.90 4.75
C ALA A 93 1.02 -14.15 3.91
N PHE A 94 1.14 -14.04 2.59
CA PHE A 94 0.93 -15.15 1.66
C PHE A 94 1.83 -15.03 0.44
N GLU A 95 2.07 -16.16 -0.23
CA GLU A 95 2.82 -16.18 -1.48
C GLU A 95 1.93 -15.80 -2.66
N TYR A 96 2.47 -14.97 -3.54
CA TYR A 96 1.86 -14.55 -4.78
C TYR A 96 2.94 -14.22 -5.81
N THR A 97 2.53 -14.01 -7.05
CA THR A 97 3.39 -13.68 -8.17
C THR A 97 3.08 -12.28 -8.69
N TRP A 98 3.98 -11.73 -9.50
CA TRP A 98 3.67 -10.49 -10.22
C TRP A 98 2.44 -10.62 -11.14
N SER A 99 1.93 -11.81 -11.46
CA SER A 99 0.65 -11.98 -12.18
C SER A 99 -0.61 -11.83 -11.34
N ASP A 100 -0.46 -11.89 -10.03
CA ASP A 100 -1.56 -11.69 -9.10
C ASP A 100 -1.70 -10.21 -8.71
N VAL A 101 -0.70 -9.38 -9.03
CA VAL A 101 -0.75 -7.92 -8.82
C VAL A 101 -1.65 -7.29 -9.88
N ALA A 102 -2.84 -6.86 -9.45
CA ALA A 102 -3.80 -6.13 -10.27
C ALA A 102 -3.34 -4.69 -10.53
N ALA A 103 -2.67 -4.08 -9.55
CA ALA A 103 -2.19 -2.71 -9.65
C ALA A 103 -1.04 -2.40 -8.71
N ILE A 104 -0.30 -1.36 -9.07
CA ILE A 104 0.67 -0.69 -8.21
C ILE A 104 0.13 0.70 -7.93
N LEU A 105 -0.03 1.03 -6.65
CA LEU A 105 -0.39 2.36 -6.19
C LEU A 105 0.85 2.99 -5.60
N ALA A 106 1.32 4.09 -6.18
CA ALA A 106 2.56 4.73 -5.78
C ALA A 106 2.42 6.25 -5.74
N ASP A 107 3.12 6.88 -4.80
CA ASP A 107 3.32 8.33 -4.85
C ASP A 107 4.02 8.74 -6.16
N LEU A 108 3.68 9.92 -6.67
CA LEU A 108 4.47 10.58 -7.71
C LEU A 108 5.68 11.29 -7.09
N PRO A 109 6.74 11.60 -7.88
CA PRO A 109 7.97 12.19 -7.33
C PRO A 109 7.79 13.53 -6.59
N ASP A 110 6.71 14.26 -6.85
CA ASP A 110 6.36 15.53 -6.18
C ASP A 110 5.86 15.34 -4.74
N ALA A 111 5.39 14.15 -4.37
CA ALA A 111 5.00 13.82 -2.99
C ALA A 111 6.20 13.50 -2.09
N ALA A 112 7.40 13.28 -2.64
CA ALA A 112 8.60 12.90 -1.89
C ALA A 112 8.92 13.81 -0.69
N PRO A 113 8.82 15.16 -0.78
CA PRO A 113 9.06 16.03 0.38
C PRO A 113 8.06 15.79 1.52
N ALA A 114 6.78 15.53 1.21
CA ALA A 114 5.75 15.26 2.21
C ALA A 114 5.99 13.89 2.88
N VAL A 115 6.37 12.87 2.10
CA VAL A 115 6.75 11.56 2.65
C VAL A 115 7.97 11.67 3.55
N SER A 116 9.01 12.39 3.13
CA SER A 116 10.20 12.64 3.95
C SER A 116 9.84 13.30 5.28
N ALA A 117 8.95 14.30 5.28
CA ALA A 117 8.50 14.95 6.52
C ALA A 117 7.85 13.95 7.50
N VAL A 118 7.05 13.01 7.01
CA VAL A 118 6.47 11.95 7.86
C VAL A 118 7.57 11.02 8.40
N LEU A 119 8.53 10.62 7.57
CA LEU A 119 9.59 9.69 7.98
C LEU A 119 10.59 10.32 8.97
N GLU A 120 10.78 11.64 8.89
CA GLU A 120 11.69 12.40 9.74
C GLU A 120 11.03 12.92 11.02
N ALA A 121 9.69 12.87 11.12
CA ALA A 121 8.94 13.29 12.29
C ALA A 121 9.42 12.55 13.55
N SER A 122 9.70 13.33 14.60
CA SER A 122 10.29 12.84 15.85
C SER A 122 9.33 12.90 17.03
N THR A 123 8.19 13.56 16.85
CA THR A 123 7.11 13.67 17.82
C THR A 123 5.77 13.27 17.21
N GLN A 124 4.79 12.95 18.05
CA GLN A 124 3.45 12.62 17.57
C GLN A 124 2.78 13.80 16.85
N GLU A 125 2.94 15.02 17.36
CA GLU A 125 2.37 16.23 16.76
C GLU A 125 2.95 16.49 15.36
N GLU A 126 4.28 16.36 15.21
CA GLU A 126 4.94 16.44 13.89
C GLU A 126 4.44 15.36 12.93
N ALA A 127 4.27 14.13 13.42
CA ALA A 127 3.78 13.02 12.60
C ALA A 127 2.34 13.26 12.13
N ASP A 128 1.46 13.69 13.03
CA ASP A 128 0.05 13.95 12.72
C ASP A 128 -0.09 15.07 11.66
N GLU A 129 0.66 16.17 11.82
CA GLU A 129 0.67 17.27 10.84
C GLU A 129 1.26 16.83 9.48
N ALA A 130 2.35 16.07 9.48
CA ALA A 130 2.99 15.60 8.26
C ALA A 130 2.11 14.59 7.51
N VAL A 131 1.43 13.69 8.23
CA VAL A 131 0.46 12.74 7.65
C VAL A 131 -0.71 13.51 7.04
N ALA A 132 -1.27 14.49 7.75
CA ALA A 132 -2.36 15.32 7.21
C ALA A 132 -1.95 16.03 5.92
N ALA A 133 -0.73 16.58 5.84
CA ALA A 133 -0.22 17.22 4.63
C ALA A 133 0.04 16.22 3.49
N LEU A 134 0.53 15.02 3.80
CA LEU A 134 0.78 13.97 2.80
C LEU A 134 -0.52 13.46 2.17
N TRP A 135 -1.64 13.49 2.88
CA TRP A 135 -2.95 13.02 2.38
C TRP A 135 -3.54 13.90 1.27
N GLU A 136 -3.02 15.12 1.07
CA GLU A 136 -3.33 15.95 -0.10
C GLU A 136 -2.66 15.41 -1.38
N SER A 137 -1.70 14.49 -1.26
CA SER A 137 -1.06 13.80 -2.40
C SER A 137 -1.76 12.47 -2.66
N SER A 138 -2.36 12.31 -3.84
CA SER A 138 -2.99 11.05 -4.25
C SER A 138 -1.95 10.04 -4.73
N LEU A 139 -2.20 8.75 -4.48
CA LEU A 139 -1.44 7.67 -5.10
C LEU A 139 -1.84 7.54 -6.57
N ALA A 140 -0.86 7.52 -7.47
CA ALA A 140 -1.07 7.20 -8.87
C ALA A 140 -1.19 5.68 -9.06
N TRP A 141 -2.02 5.29 -10.03
CA TRP A 141 -2.30 3.90 -10.36
C TRP A 141 -1.49 3.47 -11.57
N PHE A 142 -0.77 2.35 -11.45
CA PHE A 142 0.07 1.78 -12.51
C PHE A 142 -0.24 0.30 -12.71
N ASP A 143 -0.11 -0.16 -13.96
CA ASP A 143 -0.11 -1.59 -14.24
C ASP A 143 1.17 -2.24 -13.74
N ARG A 144 1.09 -3.52 -13.35
CA ARG A 144 2.23 -4.32 -12.91
C ARG A 144 3.40 -4.42 -13.91
N SER A 145 3.16 -4.20 -15.20
CA SER A 145 4.22 -4.17 -16.22
C SER A 145 5.01 -2.86 -16.20
N GLU A 146 4.47 -1.81 -15.57
CA GLU A 146 5.09 -0.49 -15.46
C GLU A 146 6.10 -0.39 -14.31
N ARG A 147 6.36 -1.48 -13.56
CA ARG A 147 7.40 -1.50 -12.49
C ARG A 147 8.72 -0.81 -12.88
N PRO A 148 9.31 -1.04 -14.08
CA PRO A 148 10.53 -0.35 -14.45
C PRO A 148 10.33 1.15 -14.64
N ALA A 149 9.17 1.58 -15.13
CA ALA A 149 8.84 2.99 -15.33
C ALA A 149 8.62 3.70 -13.99
N VAL A 150 7.84 3.09 -13.07
CA VAL A 150 7.67 3.60 -11.70
C VAL A 150 9.02 3.76 -11.02
N LEU A 151 9.89 2.73 -11.07
CA LEU A 151 11.26 2.83 -10.55
C LEU A 151 12.06 3.98 -11.17
N ALA A 152 11.93 4.21 -12.46
CA ALA A 152 12.66 5.27 -13.16
C ALA A 152 12.22 6.68 -12.71
N MET A 153 10.92 6.87 -12.44
CA MET A 153 10.38 8.16 -11.98
C MET A 153 11.00 8.63 -10.66
N HIS A 154 11.38 7.70 -9.78
CA HIS A 154 11.95 8.01 -8.47
C HIS A 154 13.48 8.00 -8.41
N ARG A 155 14.18 7.79 -9.54
CA ARG A 155 15.65 7.73 -9.58
C ARG A 155 16.33 9.09 -9.82
N GLY A 156 15.59 10.12 -10.20
CA GLY A 156 16.13 11.43 -10.59
C GLY A 156 16.66 11.44 -12.02
#